data_AF-A0A7G9W4U5-F1
#
_entry.id   AF-A0A7G9W4U5-F1
#
_cell.length_a   1.000
_cell.length_b   1.000
_cell.length_c   1.000
_cell.angle_alpha   90.00
_cell.angle_beta   90.00
_cell.angle_gamma   90.00
#
_symmetry.space_group_name_H-M   'P 1'
#
loop_
_entity.id
_entity.type
_entity.pdbx_description
1 polymer ?
#
loop_
_entity_poly.entity_id
_entity_poly.type
_entity_poly.pdbx_seq_one_letter_code
_entity_poly.pdbx_strand_id
1 'polypeptide(L)' 'MNQNQQLSQKELNYVEDQLSAEQLTMTKLRFYAEQTNDPEIREECQNLANKHQQHYNTLLKHLRTNQNLQ' A
#
# COMPACT_ATOMS: atom_id res chain seq x y z
N MET A 1 22.40 10.56 10.87
CA MET A 1 21.38 11.60 11.13
C MET A 1 20.10 10.89 11.49
N ASN A 2 19.81 10.75 12.79
CA ASN A 2 18.59 10.09 13.26
C ASN A 2 17.52 11.15 13.42
N GLN A 3 16.64 11.29 12.43
CA GLN A 3 15.37 12.00 12.62
C GLN A 3 14.31 10.96 13.00
N ASN A 4 14.29 10.60 14.29
CA ASN A 4 13.10 10.02 14.91
C ASN A 4 12.08 11.15 15.05
N GLN A 5 11.42 11.52 13.94
CA GLN A 5 10.25 12.39 13.98
C GLN A 5 9.03 11.50 14.23
N GLN A 6 8.43 11.67 15.41
CA GLN A 6 7.14 11.08 15.72
C GLN A 6 6.10 11.77 14.82
N LEU A 7 5.40 10.99 14.00
CA LEU A 7 4.32 11.47 13.15
C LEU A 7 3.23 12.12 14.01
N SER A 8 2.70 13.24 13.55
CA SER A 8 1.50 13.85 14.10
C SER A 8 0.28 12.98 13.83
N GLN A 9 -0.80 13.18 14.59
CA GLN A 9 -2.07 12.47 14.35
C GLN A 9 -2.59 12.65 12.93
N LYS A 10 -2.39 13.84 12.33
CA LYS A 10 -2.81 14.12 10.95
C LYS A 10 -2.02 13.27 9.94
N GLU A 11 -0.72 13.09 10.17
CA GLU A 11 0.12 12.25 9.32
C GLU A 11 -0.21 10.77 9.50
N LEU A 12 -0.52 10.33 10.72
CA LEU A 12 -1.00 8.97 10.99
C LEU A 12 -2.30 8.67 10.24
N ASN A 13 -3.28 9.58 10.31
CA ASN A 13 -4.54 9.42 9.57
C ASN A 13 -4.29 9.36 8.06
N TYR A 14 -3.37 10.16 7.52
CA TYR A 14 -3.00 10.08 6.11
C TYR A 14 -2.38 8.73 5.74
N VAL A 15 -1.55 8.14 6.61
CA VAL A 15 -1.00 6.79 6.41
C VAL A 15 -2.10 5.73 6.41
N GLU A 16 -3.10 5.84 7.30
CA GLU A 16 -4.26 4.94 7.34
C GLU A 16 -5.13 5.05 6.08
N ASP A 17 -5.36 6.28 5.60
CA ASP A 17 -6.07 6.53 4.33
C ASP A 17 -5.31 5.90 3.15
N GLN A 18 -3.98 6.07 3.11
CA GLN A 18 -3.14 5.47 2.06
C GLN A 18 -3.15 3.94 2.14
N LEU A 19 -3.10 3.34 3.32
CA LEU A 19 -3.23 1.88 3.47
C LEU A 19 -4.55 1.36 2.88
N SER A 20 -5.64 2.09 3.11
CA SER A 20 -6.96 1.76 2.54
C SER A 20 -6.98 1.91 1.01
N ALA A 21 -6.34 2.95 0.48
CA ALA A 21 -6.22 3.18 -0.96
C ALA A 21 -5.38 2.09 -1.66
N GLU A 22 -4.27 1.67 -1.05
CA GLU A 22 -3.42 0.58 -1.53
C GLU A 22 -4.20 -0.74 -1.59
N GLN A 23 -4.97 -1.06 -0.54
CA GLN A 23 -5.80 -2.27 -0.51
C GLN A 23 -6.89 -2.28 -1.60
N LEU A 24 -7.56 -1.14 -1.81
CA LEU A 24 -8.54 -0.99 -2.88
C LEU A 24 -7.90 -1.14 -4.26
N THR A 25 -6.72 -0.56 -4.45
CA THR A 25 -5.99 -0.62 -5.73
C THR A 25 -5.56 -2.03 -6.06
N MET A 26 -5.00 -2.77 -5.10
CA MET A 26 -4.69 -4.19 -5.28
C MET A 26 -5.91 -5.03 -5.63
N THR A 27 -7.04 -4.78 -4.97
CA THR A 27 -8.31 -5.49 -5.25
C THR A 27 -8.76 -5.25 -6.69
N LYS A 28 -8.74 -3.99 -7.15
CA LYS A 28 -9.10 -3.64 -8.53
C LYS A 28 -8.16 -4.27 -9.56
N LEU A 29 -6.85 -4.21 -9.32
CA LEU A 29 -5.86 -4.80 -10.22
C LEU A 29 -6.02 -6.31 -10.35
N ARG A 30 -6.23 -7.01 -9.23
CA ARG A 30 -6.50 -8.47 -9.24
C ARG A 30 -7.80 -8.78 -9.98
N PHE A 31 -8.86 -8.02 -9.73
CA PHE A 31 -10.11 -8.15 -10.46
C PHE A 31 -9.93 -7.93 -11.98
N TYR A 32 -9.19 -6.90 -12.40
CA TYR A 32 -8.93 -6.66 -13.83
C TYR A 32 -8.07 -7.75 -14.47
N ALA A 33 -7.10 -8.30 -13.74
CA ALA A 33 -6.29 -9.43 -14.20
C ALA A 33 -7.14 -10.69 -14.46
N GLU A 34 -8.22 -10.89 -13.70
CA GLU A 34 -9.15 -12.01 -13.87
C GLU A 34 -10.15 -11.78 -15.01
N GLN A 35 -10.53 -10.51 -15.26
CA GLN A 35 -11.54 -10.15 -16.27
C GLN A 35 -10.97 -10.00 -17.68
N THR A 36 -9.66 -9.87 -17.84
CA THR A 36 -9.01 -9.69 -19.15
C THR A 36 -8.58 -11.01 -19.78
N ASN A 37 -8.77 -11.12 -21.09
CA ASN A 37 -8.25 -12.23 -21.90
C ASN A 37 -6.86 -11.94 -22.48
N ASP A 38 -6.43 -10.68 -22.42
CA ASP A 38 -5.11 -10.26 -22.92
C ASP A 38 -4.01 -10.67 -21.92
N PRO A 39 -3.03 -11.49 -22.34
CA PRO A 39 -1.98 -11.99 -21.46
C PRO A 39 -1.05 -10.88 -20.94
N GLU A 40 -0.75 -9.85 -21.75
CA GLU A 40 0.13 -8.74 -21.36
C GLU A 40 -0.56 -7.86 -20.31
N ILE A 41 -1.85 -7.54 -20.52
CA ILE A 41 -2.63 -6.77 -19.54
C ILE A 41 -2.75 -7.53 -18.22
N ARG A 42 -2.96 -8.84 -18.26
CA ARG A 42 -3.04 -9.67 -17.06
C ARG A 42 -1.74 -9.65 -16.27
N GLU A 43 -0.61 -9.83 -16.95
CA GLU A 43 0.72 -9.79 -16.33
C GLU A 43 1.00 -8.42 -15.71
N GLU A 44 0.73 -7.33 -16.44
CA GLU A 44 0.90 -5.97 -15.93
C GLU A 44 0.04 -5.69 -14.69
N CYS A 45 -1.22 -6.12 -14.70
CA CYS A 45 -2.09 -5.98 -13.53
C CYS A 45 -1.54 -6.73 -12.30
N GLN A 46 -1.01 -7.94 -12.50
CA GLN A 46 -0.40 -8.73 -11.43
C GLN A 46 0.90 -8.09 -10.91
N ASN A 47 1.74 -7.58 -11.81
CA ASN A 47 2.96 -6.86 -11.48
C ASN A 47 2.66 -5.59 -10.67
N LEU A 48 1.66 -4.80 -11.09
CA LEU A 48 1.20 -3.64 -10.35
C LEU A 48 0.64 -4.02 -8.98
N ALA A 49 -0.20 -5.06 -8.89
CA ALA A 49 -0.75 -5.51 -7.61
C ALA A 49 0.36 -5.90 -6.62
N ASN A 50 1.42 -6.55 -7.10
CA ASN A 50 2.59 -6.90 -6.29
C ASN A 50 3.36 -5.66 -5.80
N LYS A 51 3.52 -4.64 -6.64
CA LYS A 51 4.14 -3.35 -6.24
C LYS A 51 3.33 -2.65 -5.16
N HIS A 52 2.01 -2.55 -5.34
CA HIS A 52 1.10 -1.97 -4.34
C HIS A 52 1.11 -2.75 -3.02
N GLN A 53 1.26 -4.08 -3.07
CA GLN A 53 1.44 -4.89 -1.85
C GLN A 53 2.73 -4.53 -1.10
N GLN A 54 3.83 -4.24 -1.81
CA GLN A 54 5.08 -3.80 -1.21
C GLN A 54 4.95 -2.41 -0.58
N HIS A 55 4.24 -1.48 -1.23
CA HIS A 55 3.94 -0.16 -0.67
C HIS A 55 3.10 -0.28 0.60
N TYR A 56 2.02 -1.07 0.58
CA TYR A 56 1.18 -1.35 1.73
C TYR A 56 2.00 -1.88 2.91
N ASN A 57 2.87 -2.87 2.68
CA ASN A 57 3.72 -3.45 3.72
C ASN A 57 4.70 -2.42 4.30
N THR A 58 5.20 -1.52 3.46
CA THR A 58 6.10 -0.43 3.88
C THR A 58 5.35 0.56 4.77
N LEU A 59 4.19 1.05 4.33
CA LEU A 59 3.33 1.94 5.13
C LEU A 59 2.93 1.30 6.46
N LEU A 60 2.55 0.02 6.45
CA LEU A 60 2.16 -0.71 7.66
C LEU A 60 3.33 -0.82 8.65
N LYS A 61 4.55 -1.05 8.16
CA LYS A 61 5.76 -1.06 8.98
C LYS A 61 6.00 0.32 9.60
N HIS A 62 5.84 1.40 8.84
CA HIS A 62 5.98 2.76 9.36
C HIS A 62 4.93 3.07 10.43
N LEU A 63 3.67 2.72 10.20
CA LEU A 63 2.57 2.91 11.15
C LEU A 63 2.84 2.18 12.47
N ARG A 64 3.21 0.90 12.41
CA ARG A 64 3.55 0.09 13.60
C ARG A 64 4.77 0.61 14.35
N THR A 65 5.80 1.04 13.61
CA THR A 65 6.99 1.63 14.22
C THR A 65 6.64 2.91 14.98
N ASN A 66 5.73 3.72 14.46
CA ASN A 66 5.28 4.93 15.15
C ASN A 66 4.40 4.61 16.38
N GLN A 67 3.48 3.65 16.29
CA GLN A 67 2.65 3.21 17.43
C GLN A 67 3.49 2.64 18.58
N ASN A 68 4.57 1.92 18.28
CA ASN A 68 5.49 1.41 19.31
C ASN A 68 6.37 2.49 19.96
N LEU A 69 6.41 3.70 19.39
CA LEU A 69 7.12 4.86 19.94
C LEU A 69 6.21 5.76 20.80
N GLN A 70 4.91 5.46 20.89
CA GLN A 70 3.95 6.07 21.81
C GLN A 70 3.84 5.27 23.10
#